data_AF-A0A2V0RM00-F1
#
_entry.id   AF-A0A2V0RM00-F1
#
_cell.length_a   1.000
_cell.length_b   1.000
_cell.length_c   1.000
_cell.angle_alpha   90.00
_cell.angle_beta   90.00
_cell.angle_gamma   90.00
#
_symmetry.space_group_name_H-M   'P 1'
#
loop_
_entity.id
_entity.type
_entity.pdbx_description
1 polymer ?
#
loop_
_entity_poly.entity_id
_entity_poly.type
_entity_poly.pdbx_seq_one_letter_code
_entity_poly.pdbx_strand_id
1 'polypeptide(L)'
;MQFQQADLAMFMTSFSSIATLIGHMKRALGVSQLYSGQNYYYPKQLLTAMGIEPDSIIGKQDLVRMQLNDSILSFNALKIPDFMAVYKRQYALAHNVYADEDSTFAQLSVFVPLGYYKYVDTESKLDWITLSATTNTADDILSAIEGALDAWRSSSDLGLISGSIQRAFSENALISLDYATSADVVLPVVDRNITWQISNMTALRLNQSKLDITQDPVANTLVFEPELMDGLTSMRAYANRPIKWLNSYDGQTDSEFIMEATRLMQCPNPDVASYKLFNANTELVESFRYYRIVSNNGVPELVASAPMTSVYVLTVQAGNVAAMDVTAAIELLTNLSQFKNGPTVELYLRDFATNDYTYYGRAGDLYRYTTIDGDSLAGLNKAALQSAFGVNQLG
;
A
#
# COMPACT_ATOMS: atom_id res chain seq x y z
N MET A 1 27.78 -3.86 -25.21
CA MET A 1 27.36 -3.22 -23.96
C MET A 1 26.70 -4.29 -23.12
N GLN A 2 27.03 -4.38 -21.83
CA GLN A 2 26.52 -5.40 -20.91
C GLN A 2 25.86 -4.65 -19.76
N PHE A 3 24.63 -5.03 -19.39
CA PHE A 3 23.90 -4.44 -18.26
C PHE A 3 24.40 -5.04 -16.94
N GLN A 4 24.25 -4.29 -15.85
CA GLN A 4 24.66 -4.68 -14.51
C GLN A 4 23.51 -5.35 -13.74
N GLN A 5 23.84 -5.95 -12.60
CA GLN A 5 22.84 -6.59 -11.73
C GLN A 5 21.83 -5.57 -11.18
N ALA A 6 22.28 -4.34 -10.90
CA ALA A 6 21.42 -3.24 -10.46
C ALA A 6 20.35 -2.90 -11.51
N ASP A 7 20.72 -2.84 -12.79
CA ASP A 7 19.79 -2.53 -13.88
C ASP A 7 18.67 -3.58 -13.99
N LEU A 8 19.02 -4.86 -13.86
CA LEU A 8 18.04 -5.93 -13.83
C LEU A 8 17.13 -5.82 -12.60
N ALA A 9 17.66 -5.50 -11.42
CA ALA A 9 16.85 -5.35 -10.21
C ALA A 9 15.91 -4.12 -10.30
N MET A 10 16.35 -3.01 -10.90
CA MET A 10 15.50 -1.84 -11.19
C MET A 10 14.41 -2.18 -12.21
N PHE A 11 14.76 -2.91 -13.27
CA PHE A 11 13.80 -3.48 -14.20
C PHE A 11 12.74 -4.25 -13.43
N MET A 12 13.13 -5.29 -12.69
CA MET A 12 12.17 -6.11 -11.97
C MET A 12 11.27 -5.32 -11.01
N THR A 13 11.83 -4.36 -10.26
CA THR A 13 11.09 -3.55 -9.28
C THR A 13 10.07 -2.62 -9.95
N SER A 14 10.48 -1.92 -11.01
CA SER A 14 9.60 -1.01 -11.74
C SER A 14 8.41 -1.73 -12.37
N PHE A 15 8.64 -2.92 -12.94
CA PHE A 15 7.56 -3.75 -13.50
C PHE A 15 6.57 -4.24 -12.45
N SER A 16 7.02 -4.42 -11.19
CA SER A 16 6.12 -4.74 -10.08
C SER A 16 5.18 -3.58 -9.78
N SER A 17 5.69 -2.34 -9.83
CA SER A 17 4.86 -1.15 -9.69
C SER A 17 3.86 -0.99 -10.84
N ILE A 18 4.26 -1.28 -12.09
CA ILE A 18 3.37 -1.24 -13.25
C ILE A 18 2.25 -2.29 -13.12
N ALA A 19 2.60 -3.52 -12.74
CA ALA A 19 1.63 -4.58 -12.50
C ALA A 19 0.64 -4.20 -11.38
N THR A 20 1.11 -3.51 -10.34
CA THR A 20 0.27 -2.98 -9.25
C THR A 20 -0.75 -1.97 -9.77
N LEU A 21 -0.36 -1.03 -10.63
CA LEU A 21 -1.29 -0.07 -11.25
C LEU A 21 -2.29 -0.76 -12.18
N ILE A 22 -1.86 -1.76 -12.96
CA ILE A 22 -2.76 -2.57 -13.79
C ILE A 22 -3.78 -3.30 -12.91
N GLY A 23 -3.34 -3.92 -11.81
CA GLY A 23 -4.21 -4.57 -10.83
C GLY A 23 -5.24 -3.60 -10.25
N HIS A 24 -4.80 -2.39 -9.88
CA HIS A 24 -5.64 -1.30 -9.38
C HIS A 24 -6.73 -0.90 -10.38
N MET A 25 -6.39 -0.75 -11.66
CA MET A 25 -7.37 -0.41 -12.71
C MET A 25 -8.31 -1.57 -13.05
N LYS A 26 -7.81 -2.82 -13.05
CA LYS A 26 -8.69 -4.00 -13.19
C LYS A 26 -9.70 -4.08 -12.05
N ARG A 27 -9.28 -3.78 -10.81
CA ARG A 27 -10.20 -3.68 -9.67
C ARG A 27 -11.25 -2.61 -9.90
N ALA A 28 -10.83 -1.42 -10.34
CA ALA A 28 -11.74 -0.30 -10.57
C ALA A 28 -12.79 -0.63 -11.64
N LEU A 29 -12.38 -1.27 -12.74
CA LEU A 29 -13.30 -1.75 -13.77
C LEU A 29 -14.28 -2.79 -13.23
N GLY A 30 -13.83 -3.78 -12.47
CA GLY A 30 -14.71 -4.80 -11.89
C GLY A 30 -15.66 -4.23 -10.83
N VAL A 31 -15.19 -3.30 -10.00
CA VAL A 31 -16.03 -2.59 -9.01
C VAL A 31 -17.07 -1.71 -9.72
N SER A 32 -16.75 -1.10 -10.87
CA SER A 32 -17.72 -0.28 -11.61
C SER A 32 -18.95 -1.04 -12.10
N GLN A 33 -18.88 -2.39 -12.11
CA GLN A 33 -19.97 -3.29 -12.46
C GLN A 33 -20.66 -3.91 -11.23
N LEU A 34 -20.12 -3.68 -10.03
CA LEU A 34 -20.65 -4.21 -8.78
C LEU A 34 -21.77 -3.30 -8.27
N TYR A 35 -23.02 -3.76 -8.38
CA TYR A 35 -24.19 -3.09 -7.83
C TYR A 35 -24.88 -3.99 -6.82
N SER A 36 -25.28 -3.42 -5.68
CA SER A 36 -26.04 -4.12 -4.66
C SER A 36 -27.19 -3.24 -4.18
N GLY A 37 -28.39 -3.83 -4.06
CA GLY A 37 -29.53 -3.16 -3.42
C GLY A 37 -29.41 -3.08 -1.89
N GLN A 38 -28.46 -3.82 -1.29
CA GLN A 38 -28.28 -3.88 0.16
C GLN A 38 -27.18 -2.93 0.66
N ASN A 39 -26.18 -2.65 -0.17
CA ASN A 39 -25.02 -1.87 0.22
C ASN A 39 -24.86 -0.64 -0.69
N TYR A 40 -25.19 0.52 -0.13
CA TYR A 40 -25.15 1.82 -0.80
C TYR A 40 -23.73 2.32 -1.10
N TYR A 41 -22.67 1.65 -0.62
CA TYR A 41 -21.30 2.02 -0.96
C TYR A 41 -20.88 1.57 -2.36
N TYR A 42 -21.62 0.64 -2.97
CA TYR A 42 -21.31 0.16 -4.32
C TYR A 42 -22.07 0.93 -5.40
N PRO A 43 -21.44 1.20 -6.56
CA PRO A 43 -20.00 1.15 -6.84
C PRO A 43 -19.29 2.48 -6.57
N LYS A 44 -20.04 3.59 -6.53
CA LYS A 44 -19.46 4.94 -6.59
C LYS A 44 -18.59 5.25 -5.39
N GLN A 45 -19.08 4.98 -4.17
CA GLN A 45 -18.36 5.32 -2.95
C GLN A 45 -17.10 4.46 -2.80
N LEU A 46 -17.15 3.19 -3.21
CA LEU A 46 -15.97 2.34 -3.24
C LEU A 46 -14.93 2.82 -4.26
N LEU A 47 -15.34 3.27 -5.45
CA LEU A 47 -14.42 3.88 -6.43
C LEU A 47 -13.77 5.15 -5.87
N THR A 48 -14.55 6.02 -5.21
CA THR A 48 -14.01 7.20 -4.52
C THR A 48 -13.02 6.80 -3.41
N ALA A 49 -13.31 5.74 -2.65
CA ALA A 49 -12.39 5.23 -1.62
C ALA A 49 -11.10 4.64 -2.21
N MET A 50 -11.16 4.14 -3.45
CA MET A 50 -9.99 3.72 -4.22
C MET A 50 -9.17 4.89 -4.78
N GLY A 51 -9.61 6.14 -4.58
CA GLY A 51 -8.95 7.32 -5.15
C GLY A 51 -9.25 7.56 -6.62
N ILE A 52 -10.35 6.98 -7.14
CA ILE A 52 -10.76 7.09 -8.54
C ILE A 52 -12.07 7.86 -8.66
N GLU A 53 -12.12 8.78 -9.61
CA GLU A 53 -13.32 9.56 -9.94
C GLU A 53 -14.37 8.62 -10.57
N PRO A 54 -15.52 8.36 -9.92
CA PRO A 54 -16.46 7.34 -10.41
C PRO A 54 -16.99 7.61 -11.82
N ASP A 55 -17.23 8.88 -12.15
CA ASP A 55 -17.78 9.28 -13.45
C ASP A 55 -16.72 9.23 -14.59
N SER A 56 -15.45 8.98 -14.25
CA SER A 56 -14.41 8.68 -15.25
C SER A 56 -14.48 7.24 -15.77
N ILE A 57 -15.14 6.32 -15.05
CA ILE A 57 -15.27 4.89 -15.43
C ILE A 57 -16.72 4.54 -15.74
N ILE A 58 -17.67 4.92 -14.88
CA ILE A 58 -19.07 4.53 -15.02
C ILE A 58 -19.66 5.22 -16.25
N GLY A 59 -20.15 4.43 -17.20
CA GLY A 59 -20.63 4.90 -18.51
C GLY A 59 -19.53 4.95 -19.58
N LYS A 60 -18.27 4.67 -19.23
CA LYS A 60 -17.11 4.63 -20.13
C LYS A 60 -16.33 3.30 -20.03
N GLN A 61 -16.94 2.26 -19.45
CA GLN A 61 -16.24 1.02 -19.12
C GLN A 61 -15.58 0.35 -20.34
N ASP A 62 -16.22 0.39 -21.51
CA ASP A 62 -15.69 -0.23 -22.72
C ASP A 62 -14.43 0.49 -23.24
N LEU A 63 -14.41 1.82 -23.18
CA LEU A 63 -13.25 2.63 -23.56
C LEU A 63 -12.07 2.38 -22.60
N VAL A 64 -12.33 2.46 -21.30
CA VAL A 64 -11.32 2.21 -20.26
C VAL A 64 -10.78 0.78 -20.36
N ARG A 65 -11.64 -0.21 -20.63
CA ARG A 65 -11.23 -1.61 -20.84
C ARG A 65 -10.33 -1.77 -22.06
N MET A 66 -10.64 -1.11 -23.16
CA MET A 66 -9.83 -1.14 -24.38
C MET A 66 -8.42 -0.59 -24.11
N GLN A 67 -8.32 0.61 -23.53
CA GLN A 67 -7.04 1.24 -23.18
C GLN A 67 -6.22 0.41 -22.18
N LEU A 68 -6.90 -0.16 -21.17
CA LEU A 68 -6.25 -1.05 -20.21
C LEU A 68 -5.71 -2.31 -20.88
N ASN A 69 -6.46 -2.89 -21.83
CA ASN A 69 -6.01 -4.07 -22.56
C ASN A 69 -4.83 -3.76 -23.49
N ASP A 70 -4.78 -2.57 -24.08
CA ASP A 70 -3.61 -2.11 -24.85
C ASP A 70 -2.38 -1.95 -23.95
N SER A 71 -2.56 -1.45 -22.72
CA SER A 71 -1.51 -1.41 -21.69
C SER A 71 -1.08 -2.81 -21.23
N ILE A 72 -2.01 -3.75 -21.08
CA ILE A 72 -1.70 -5.15 -20.72
C ILE A 72 -0.93 -5.85 -21.84
N LEU A 73 -1.35 -5.67 -23.10
CA LEU A 73 -0.63 -6.18 -24.27
C LEU A 73 0.81 -5.64 -24.29
N SER A 74 0.94 -4.34 -24.02
CA SER A 74 2.22 -3.64 -23.91
C SER A 74 3.12 -4.21 -22.80
N PHE A 75 2.55 -4.48 -21.63
CA PHE A 75 3.24 -5.11 -20.51
C PHE A 75 3.69 -6.55 -20.84
N ASN A 76 2.78 -7.37 -21.38
CA ASN A 76 3.04 -8.78 -21.73
C ASN A 76 4.10 -8.93 -22.84
N ALA A 77 4.33 -7.90 -23.65
CA ALA A 77 5.37 -7.88 -24.67
C ALA A 77 6.79 -7.81 -24.07
N LEU A 78 6.96 -7.29 -22.84
CA LEU A 78 8.27 -7.02 -22.23
C LEU A 78 8.90 -8.26 -21.57
N LYS A 79 8.20 -9.41 -21.57
CA LYS A 79 8.69 -10.74 -21.19
C LYS A 79 9.41 -10.76 -19.84
N ILE A 80 8.64 -10.58 -18.78
CA ILE A 80 9.12 -10.53 -17.39
C ILE A 80 9.01 -11.94 -16.77
N PRO A 81 9.99 -12.41 -16.00
CA PRO A 81 9.89 -13.71 -15.32
C PRO A 81 8.86 -13.80 -14.18
N ASP A 82 8.14 -14.93 -14.06
CA ASP A 82 7.06 -15.19 -13.07
C ASP A 82 7.53 -15.84 -11.75
N PHE A 83 8.83 -15.85 -11.49
CA PHE A 83 9.35 -16.56 -10.32
C PHE A 83 9.37 -15.73 -9.03
N MET A 84 9.25 -14.40 -9.10
CA MET A 84 9.25 -13.58 -7.88
C MET A 84 7.85 -13.43 -7.32
N ALA A 85 7.68 -13.84 -6.06
CA ALA A 85 6.40 -13.77 -5.37
C ALA A 85 5.92 -12.33 -5.13
N VAL A 86 6.84 -11.34 -5.15
CA VAL A 86 6.50 -9.92 -4.99
C VAL A 86 5.47 -9.44 -6.02
N TYR A 87 5.54 -9.91 -7.26
CA TYR A 87 4.59 -9.53 -8.32
C TYR A 87 3.16 -9.97 -7.99
N LYS A 88 3.02 -11.25 -7.63
CA LYS A 88 1.72 -11.86 -7.29
C LYS A 88 1.13 -11.18 -6.06
N ARG A 89 1.96 -10.90 -5.06
CA ARG A 89 1.56 -10.19 -3.84
C ARG A 89 1.06 -8.78 -4.13
N GLN A 90 1.88 -7.94 -4.76
CA GLN A 90 1.52 -6.54 -4.99
C GLN A 90 0.34 -6.40 -5.95
N TYR A 91 0.28 -7.23 -6.99
CA TYR A 91 -0.90 -7.30 -7.87
C TYR A 91 -2.16 -7.70 -7.09
N ALA A 92 -2.11 -8.74 -6.24
CA ALA A 92 -3.27 -9.17 -5.46
C ALA A 92 -3.77 -8.11 -4.46
N LEU A 93 -2.85 -7.41 -3.78
CA LEU A 93 -3.20 -6.31 -2.88
C LEU A 93 -3.93 -5.17 -3.63
N ALA A 94 -3.48 -4.83 -4.84
CA ALA A 94 -4.09 -3.81 -5.67
C ALA A 94 -5.35 -4.26 -6.43
N HIS A 95 -5.52 -5.57 -6.66
CA HIS A 95 -6.63 -6.12 -7.46
C HIS A 95 -7.88 -6.45 -6.63
N ASN A 96 -7.71 -6.87 -5.38
CA ASN A 96 -8.83 -7.36 -4.56
C ASN A 96 -9.47 -6.26 -3.69
N VAL A 97 -10.72 -6.53 -3.28
CA VAL A 97 -11.43 -5.82 -2.20
C VAL A 97 -11.57 -6.80 -1.04
N TYR A 98 -11.18 -6.40 0.17
CA TYR A 98 -11.16 -7.27 1.33
C TYR A 98 -12.32 -6.96 2.26
N ALA A 99 -13.09 -7.97 2.66
CA ALA A 99 -14.14 -7.84 3.65
C ALA A 99 -13.63 -8.33 5.02
N ASP A 100 -14.03 -7.65 6.09
CA ASP A 100 -13.62 -8.02 7.45
C ASP A 100 -14.40 -9.21 8.03
N GLU A 101 -15.54 -9.55 7.44
CA GLU A 101 -16.33 -10.74 7.72
C GLU A 101 -17.15 -11.22 6.52
N ASP A 102 -17.70 -12.44 6.62
CA ASP A 102 -18.55 -13.06 5.59
C ASP A 102 -20.00 -12.54 5.70
N SER A 103 -20.20 -11.29 5.29
CA SER A 103 -21.49 -10.59 5.33
C SER A 103 -21.62 -9.60 4.18
N THR A 104 -22.84 -9.41 3.65
CA THR A 104 -23.10 -8.37 2.65
C THR A 104 -23.00 -6.95 3.21
N PHE A 105 -23.03 -6.82 4.54
CA PHE A 105 -22.84 -5.58 5.29
C PHE A 105 -21.46 -5.46 5.93
N ALA A 106 -20.54 -6.37 5.60
CA ALA A 106 -19.16 -6.33 6.09
C ALA A 106 -18.48 -5.00 5.74
N GLN A 107 -17.56 -4.55 6.59
CA GLN A 107 -16.73 -3.42 6.28
C GLN A 107 -15.68 -3.82 5.25
N LEU A 108 -15.39 -2.90 4.34
CA LEU A 108 -14.51 -3.16 3.20
C LEU A 108 -13.19 -2.42 3.38
N SER A 109 -12.12 -3.09 3.00
CA SER A 109 -10.76 -2.55 2.97
C SER A 109 -10.18 -2.71 1.58
N VAL A 110 -9.48 -1.67 1.11
CA VAL A 110 -8.78 -1.66 -0.18
C VAL A 110 -7.40 -1.06 0.01
N PHE A 111 -6.39 -1.66 -0.62
CA PHE A 111 -5.06 -1.06 -0.71
C PHE A 111 -4.98 -0.17 -1.94
N VAL A 112 -4.64 1.11 -1.75
CA VAL A 112 -4.53 2.09 -2.82
C VAL A 112 -3.05 2.43 -3.02
N PRO A 113 -2.49 2.25 -4.23
CA PRO A 113 -1.12 2.66 -4.49
C PRO A 113 -1.00 4.18 -4.35
N LEU A 114 0.01 4.64 -3.59
CA LEU A 114 0.30 6.07 -3.43
C LEU A 114 0.96 6.66 -4.68
N GLY A 115 1.66 5.83 -5.43
CA GLY A 115 2.51 6.23 -6.54
C GLY A 115 3.08 5.01 -7.24
N TYR A 116 3.98 5.26 -8.17
CA TYR A 116 4.63 4.23 -8.97
C TYR A 116 6.07 4.62 -9.30
N TYR A 117 6.83 3.66 -9.82
CA TYR A 117 8.22 3.86 -10.19
C TYR A 117 8.36 4.01 -11.70
N LYS A 118 8.98 5.13 -12.13
CA LYS A 118 9.33 5.38 -13.52
C LYS A 118 10.85 5.28 -13.69
N TYR A 119 11.29 4.48 -14.64
CA TYR A 119 12.71 4.33 -14.93
C TYR A 119 13.29 5.56 -15.65
N VAL A 120 14.49 5.97 -15.26
CA VAL A 120 15.23 7.09 -15.86
C VAL A 120 16.60 6.60 -16.33
N ASP A 121 16.71 6.31 -17.63
CA ASP A 121 17.90 5.70 -18.24
C ASP A 121 19.17 6.53 -18.05
N THR A 122 19.07 7.86 -18.12
CA THR A 122 20.23 8.77 -18.01
C THR A 122 20.87 8.81 -16.63
N GLU A 123 20.10 8.48 -15.60
CA GLU A 123 20.53 8.49 -14.20
C GLU A 123 20.61 7.09 -13.61
N SER A 124 20.21 6.06 -14.37
CA SER A 124 20.12 4.66 -13.93
C SER A 124 19.44 4.55 -12.56
N LYS A 125 18.23 5.10 -12.46
CA LYS A 125 17.42 5.12 -11.23
C LYS A 125 15.94 4.89 -11.52
N LEU A 126 15.18 4.64 -10.46
CA LEU A 126 13.72 4.67 -10.47
C LEU A 126 13.23 5.92 -9.73
N ASP A 127 12.61 6.82 -10.48
CA ASP A 127 11.94 7.99 -9.91
C ASP A 127 10.58 7.57 -9.34
N TRP A 128 10.31 8.02 -8.12
CA TRP A 128 9.01 7.92 -7.51
C TRP A 128 8.07 8.99 -8.05
N ILE A 129 6.96 8.56 -8.64
CA ILE A 129 5.89 9.44 -9.11
C ILE A 129 4.65 9.23 -8.25
N THR A 130 4.30 10.25 -7.46
CA THR A 130 3.09 10.27 -6.65
C THR A 130 1.84 10.41 -7.51
N LEU A 131 0.83 9.58 -7.26
CA LEU A 131 -0.53 9.76 -7.80
C LEU A 131 -1.27 10.85 -7.01
N SER A 132 -2.28 11.49 -7.61
CA SER A 132 -3.02 12.56 -6.94
C SER A 132 -3.56 12.11 -5.58
N ALA A 133 -3.35 12.94 -4.55
CA ALA A 133 -3.71 12.65 -3.16
C ALA A 133 -5.23 12.79 -2.86
N THR A 134 -6.00 13.32 -3.82
CA THR A 134 -7.45 13.54 -3.70
C THR A 134 -8.21 12.49 -4.51
N THR A 135 -8.19 12.64 -5.83
CA THR A 135 -8.90 11.78 -6.78
C THR A 135 -8.15 11.79 -8.12
N ASN A 136 -7.99 10.63 -8.74
CA ASN A 136 -7.46 10.45 -10.09
C ASN A 136 -8.60 10.04 -11.03
N THR A 137 -8.58 10.49 -12.28
CA THR A 137 -9.43 9.91 -13.31
C THR A 137 -8.84 8.58 -13.79
N ALA A 138 -9.66 7.74 -14.43
CA ALA A 138 -9.18 6.53 -15.10
C ALA A 138 -8.05 6.83 -16.11
N ASP A 139 -8.20 7.93 -16.85
CA ASP A 139 -7.22 8.37 -17.85
C ASP A 139 -5.87 8.75 -17.20
N ASP A 140 -5.88 9.34 -15.99
CA ASP A 140 -4.64 9.68 -15.26
C ASP A 140 -3.85 8.41 -14.89
N ILE A 141 -4.55 7.36 -14.41
CA ILE A 141 -3.90 6.10 -14.04
C ILE A 141 -3.43 5.33 -15.28
N LEU A 142 -4.22 5.32 -16.36
CA LEU A 142 -3.82 4.71 -17.63
C LEU A 142 -2.59 5.42 -18.22
N SER A 143 -2.57 6.76 -18.19
CA SER A 143 -1.42 7.56 -18.62
C SER A 143 -0.17 7.29 -17.76
N ALA A 144 -0.35 7.04 -16.46
CA ALA A 144 0.75 6.64 -15.57
C ALA A 144 1.34 5.27 -15.97
N ILE A 145 0.47 4.29 -16.28
CA ILE A 145 0.90 2.96 -16.75
C ILE A 145 1.67 3.09 -18.07
N GLU A 146 1.10 3.78 -19.06
CA GLU A 146 1.73 3.99 -20.37
C GLU A 146 3.06 4.74 -20.24
N GLY A 147 3.10 5.81 -19.44
CA GLY A 147 4.32 6.59 -19.20
C GLY A 147 5.45 5.80 -18.53
N ALA A 148 5.13 4.82 -17.67
CA ALA A 148 6.10 3.93 -17.07
C ALA A 148 6.59 2.83 -18.05
N LEU A 149 5.69 2.30 -18.89
CA LEU A 149 6.05 1.34 -19.93
C LEU A 149 6.92 1.97 -21.02
N ASP A 150 6.59 3.19 -21.44
CA ASP A 150 7.32 3.91 -22.49
C ASP A 150 8.71 4.33 -22.03
N ALA A 151 8.90 4.61 -20.73
CA ALA A 151 10.22 4.83 -20.15
C ALA A 151 11.16 3.64 -20.43
N TRP A 152 10.68 2.41 -20.24
CA TRP A 152 11.46 1.21 -20.58
C TRP A 152 11.65 1.01 -22.07
N ARG A 153 10.61 1.23 -22.88
CA ARG A 153 10.71 1.09 -24.35
C ARG A 153 11.74 2.03 -24.96
N SER A 154 11.89 3.21 -24.36
CA SER A 154 12.88 4.20 -24.78
C SER A 154 14.30 3.90 -24.27
N SER A 155 14.45 3.00 -23.30
CA SER A 155 15.76 2.63 -22.74
C SER A 155 16.56 1.78 -23.71
N SER A 156 17.86 2.09 -23.78
CA SER A 156 18.81 1.31 -24.57
C SER A 156 19.10 -0.07 -23.98
N ASP A 157 18.89 -0.26 -22.67
CA ASP A 157 19.18 -1.51 -21.95
C ASP A 157 18.06 -2.55 -22.05
N LEU A 158 16.84 -2.13 -22.39
CA LEU A 158 15.69 -3.04 -22.46
C LEU A 158 15.94 -4.22 -23.41
N GLY A 159 16.52 -3.97 -24.59
CA GLY A 159 16.80 -5.03 -25.57
C GLY A 159 17.80 -6.07 -25.06
N LEU A 160 18.78 -5.64 -24.26
CA LEU A 160 19.79 -6.51 -23.69
C LEU A 160 19.23 -7.33 -22.52
N ILE A 161 18.44 -6.70 -21.65
CA ILE A 161 17.78 -7.32 -20.51
C ILE A 161 16.77 -8.36 -20.99
N SER A 162 15.82 -7.95 -21.83
CA SER A 162 14.76 -8.83 -22.35
C SER A 162 15.33 -10.01 -23.15
N GLY A 163 16.33 -9.77 -24.02
CA GLY A 163 17.00 -10.83 -24.77
C GLY A 163 17.75 -11.81 -23.87
N SER A 164 18.26 -11.36 -22.71
CA SER A 164 18.93 -12.24 -21.75
C SER A 164 17.94 -13.06 -20.94
N ILE A 165 16.82 -12.46 -20.52
CA ILE A 165 15.71 -13.16 -19.87
C ILE A 165 15.15 -14.27 -20.76
N GLN A 166 14.89 -13.97 -22.05
CA GLN A 166 14.36 -14.96 -23.00
C GLN A 166 15.32 -16.13 -23.27
N ARG A 167 16.63 -15.91 -23.12
CA ARG A 167 17.62 -17.00 -23.20
C ARG A 167 17.71 -17.82 -21.92
N ALA A 168 17.49 -17.18 -20.77
CA ALA A 168 17.61 -17.81 -19.46
C ALA A 168 16.36 -18.60 -19.04
N PHE A 169 15.17 -18.18 -19.49
CA PHE A 169 13.89 -18.73 -19.07
C PHE A 169 13.04 -19.17 -20.25
N SER A 170 12.36 -20.32 -20.11
CA SER A 170 11.35 -20.76 -21.08
C SER A 170 10.15 -19.82 -21.09
N GLU A 171 9.40 -19.78 -22.20
CA GLU A 171 8.21 -18.91 -22.32
C GLU A 171 7.16 -19.14 -21.21
N ASN A 172 7.01 -20.38 -20.73
CA ASN A 172 6.08 -20.72 -19.64
C ASN A 172 6.50 -20.18 -18.27
N ALA A 173 7.70 -19.63 -18.14
CA ALA A 173 8.22 -19.03 -16.90
C ALA A 173 8.12 -17.51 -16.89
N LEU A 174 7.35 -16.93 -17.83
CA LEU A 174 7.14 -15.49 -17.95
C LEU A 174 5.74 -15.09 -17.46
N ILE A 175 5.66 -13.95 -16.79
CA ILE A 175 4.42 -13.32 -16.36
C ILE A 175 3.62 -12.92 -17.60
N SER A 176 2.35 -13.28 -17.58
CA SER A 176 1.35 -12.75 -18.48
C SER A 176 0.14 -12.33 -17.64
N LEU A 177 -0.30 -11.10 -17.82
CA LEU A 177 -1.54 -10.61 -17.23
C LEU A 177 -2.69 -10.87 -18.20
N ASP A 178 -3.80 -11.39 -17.69
CA ASP A 178 -5.01 -11.61 -18.50
C ASP A 178 -5.67 -10.27 -18.86
N TYR A 179 -6.19 -10.19 -20.07
CA TYR A 179 -7.02 -9.07 -20.51
C TYR A 179 -8.26 -8.95 -19.64
N ALA A 180 -8.67 -7.71 -19.39
CA ALA A 180 -9.95 -7.41 -18.76
C ALA A 180 -11.10 -7.68 -19.74
N THR A 181 -12.14 -8.35 -19.27
CA THR A 181 -13.35 -8.66 -20.04
C THR A 181 -14.56 -7.87 -19.54
N SER A 182 -15.66 -7.88 -20.30
CA SER A 182 -16.92 -7.27 -19.86
C SER A 182 -17.67 -8.08 -18.81
N ALA A 183 -17.25 -9.32 -18.55
CA ALA A 183 -17.82 -10.16 -17.51
C ALA A 183 -17.08 -10.05 -16.17
N ASP A 184 -15.94 -9.35 -16.15
CA ASP A 184 -15.11 -9.23 -14.95
C ASP A 184 -15.80 -8.36 -13.90
N VAL A 185 -16.13 -8.96 -12.77
CA VAL A 185 -16.65 -8.29 -11.58
C VAL A 185 -15.76 -8.66 -10.40
N VAL A 186 -15.30 -7.67 -9.63
CA VAL A 186 -14.54 -7.91 -8.40
C VAL A 186 -15.51 -7.99 -7.23
N LEU A 187 -15.63 -9.16 -6.63
CA LEU A 187 -16.40 -9.36 -5.40
C LEU A 187 -15.47 -9.22 -4.19
N PRO A 188 -15.96 -8.67 -3.05
CA PRO A 188 -15.20 -8.68 -1.81
C PRO A 188 -14.85 -10.11 -1.39
N VAL A 189 -13.62 -10.30 -0.94
CA VAL A 189 -13.13 -11.58 -0.43
C VAL A 189 -12.80 -11.47 1.05
N VAL A 190 -13.15 -12.50 1.81
CA VAL A 190 -12.70 -12.64 3.20
C VAL A 190 -11.38 -13.37 3.19
N ASP A 191 -10.28 -12.63 3.28
CA ASP A 191 -8.93 -13.17 3.38
C ASP A 191 -8.39 -12.94 4.80
N ARG A 192 -8.17 -14.03 5.52
CA ARG A 192 -7.69 -14.00 6.90
C ARG A 192 -6.27 -13.44 7.00
N ASN A 193 -5.40 -13.79 6.07
CA ASN A 193 -4.00 -13.34 6.10
C ASN A 193 -3.91 -11.84 5.89
N ILE A 194 -4.74 -11.30 5.01
CA ILE A 194 -4.81 -9.86 4.76
C ILE A 194 -5.47 -9.11 5.92
N THR A 195 -6.50 -9.67 6.54
CA THR A 195 -7.13 -9.04 7.71
C THR A 195 -6.20 -9.04 8.93
N TRP A 196 -5.37 -10.07 9.13
CA TRP A 196 -4.28 -10.04 10.12
C TRP A 196 -3.24 -8.93 9.82
N GLN A 197 -2.90 -8.75 8.55
CA GLN A 197 -1.99 -7.68 8.12
C GLN A 197 -2.57 -6.30 8.41
N ILE A 198 -3.84 -6.07 8.08
CA ILE A 198 -4.54 -4.80 8.30
C ILE A 198 -4.64 -4.50 9.80
N SER A 199 -5.02 -5.47 10.64
CA SER A 199 -5.16 -5.25 12.09
C SER A 199 -3.85 -4.88 12.77
N ASN A 200 -2.72 -5.33 12.22
CA ASN A 200 -1.38 -5.11 12.77
C ASN A 200 -0.59 -4.01 12.05
N MET A 201 -1.14 -3.40 11.00
CA MET A 201 -0.40 -2.46 10.17
C MET A 201 0.11 -1.25 10.96
N THR A 202 1.29 -0.76 10.59
CA THR A 202 1.82 0.49 11.11
C THR A 202 1.83 1.53 9.99
N ALA A 203 0.94 2.52 10.06
CA ALA A 203 0.87 3.62 9.12
C ALA A 203 1.75 4.80 9.58
N LEU A 204 2.68 5.24 8.73
CA LEU A 204 3.64 6.32 8.98
C LEU A 204 3.70 7.26 7.77
N ARG A 205 3.65 8.58 8.00
CA ARG A 205 3.77 9.55 6.91
C ARG A 205 5.17 9.57 6.33
N LEU A 206 5.27 9.30 5.03
CA LEU A 206 6.51 9.26 4.28
C LEU A 206 6.82 10.62 3.65
N ASN A 207 8.10 10.97 3.59
CA ASN A 207 8.58 12.05 2.75
C ASN A 207 8.67 11.55 1.31
N GLN A 208 7.69 11.93 0.49
CA GLN A 208 7.56 11.41 -0.88
C GLN A 208 8.75 11.80 -1.78
N SER A 209 9.49 12.86 -1.46
CA SER A 209 10.72 13.25 -2.16
C SER A 209 11.93 12.36 -1.87
N LYS A 210 11.75 11.34 -1.02
CA LYS A 210 12.79 10.41 -0.56
C LYS A 210 12.44 8.96 -0.88
N LEU A 211 11.55 8.75 -1.86
CA LEU A 211 11.09 7.42 -2.24
C LEU A 211 11.75 6.87 -3.50
N ASP A 212 12.65 7.64 -4.14
CA ASP A 212 13.42 7.19 -5.29
C ASP A 212 14.30 5.99 -4.93
N ILE A 213 14.47 5.08 -5.90
CA ILE A 213 15.42 3.97 -5.78
C ILE A 213 16.60 4.30 -6.68
N THR A 214 17.77 4.45 -6.06
CA THR A 214 19.02 4.79 -6.75
C THR A 214 20.00 3.63 -6.69
N GLN A 215 21.10 3.73 -7.43
CA GLN A 215 22.19 2.76 -7.35
C GLN A 215 23.45 3.43 -6.79
N ASP A 216 24.18 2.69 -5.96
CA ASP A 216 25.57 3.00 -5.64
C ASP A 216 26.47 2.27 -6.66
N PRO A 217 27.09 2.98 -7.61
CA PRO A 217 27.90 2.35 -8.65
C PRO A 217 29.22 1.77 -8.12
N VAL A 218 29.67 2.19 -6.93
CA VAL A 218 30.90 1.69 -6.32
C VAL A 218 30.61 0.39 -5.57
N ALA A 219 29.53 0.36 -4.80
CA ALA A 219 29.10 -0.83 -4.08
C ALA A 219 28.35 -1.85 -4.96
N ASN A 220 27.89 -1.44 -6.15
CA ASN A 220 27.00 -2.20 -7.03
C ASN A 220 25.74 -2.69 -6.29
N THR A 221 25.12 -1.78 -5.53
CA THR A 221 23.93 -2.05 -4.72
C THR A 221 22.82 -1.06 -5.05
N LEU A 222 21.56 -1.53 -5.01
CA LEU A 222 20.41 -0.63 -4.98
C LEU A 222 20.25 -0.03 -3.60
N VAL A 223 19.93 1.27 -3.57
CA VAL A 223 19.75 2.07 -2.37
C VAL A 223 18.33 2.60 -2.35
N PHE A 224 17.61 2.27 -1.28
CA PHE A 224 16.29 2.79 -0.97
C PHE A 224 16.25 3.12 0.53
N GLU A 225 16.27 4.42 0.84
CA GLU A 225 16.31 4.93 2.22
C GLU A 225 15.17 5.92 2.45
N PRO A 226 13.93 5.45 2.59
CA PRO A 226 12.79 6.32 2.79
C PRO A 226 12.90 7.07 4.12
N GLU A 227 12.59 8.37 4.07
CA GLU A 227 12.48 9.24 5.24
C GLU A 227 11.01 9.46 5.59
N LEU A 228 10.73 9.69 6.88
CA LEU A 228 9.43 10.14 7.33
C LEU A 228 9.29 11.67 7.18
N MET A 229 8.06 12.16 7.08
CA MET A 229 7.79 13.59 6.93
C MET A 229 8.13 14.37 8.22
N ASP A 230 9.13 15.26 8.18
CA ASP A 230 9.58 16.04 9.34
C ASP A 230 8.45 16.90 9.97
N GLY A 231 8.55 17.12 11.28
CA GLY A 231 7.67 18.01 12.04
C GLY A 231 6.40 17.38 12.58
N LEU A 232 6.16 16.08 12.35
CA LEU A 232 4.98 15.41 12.89
C LEU A 232 5.16 15.06 14.37
N THR A 233 4.25 15.56 15.20
CA THR A 233 4.17 15.26 16.64
C THR A 233 4.07 13.75 16.91
N SER A 234 3.37 13.02 16.03
CA SER A 234 3.26 11.56 16.09
C SER A 234 4.60 10.84 15.94
N MET A 235 5.58 11.42 15.25
CA MET A 235 6.88 10.77 15.01
C MET A 235 7.75 10.71 16.26
N ARG A 236 7.71 11.73 17.12
CA ARG A 236 8.42 11.69 18.41
C ARG A 236 7.80 10.66 19.36
N ALA A 237 6.47 10.53 19.33
CA ALA A 237 5.78 9.49 20.10
C ALA A 237 6.23 8.08 19.65
N TYR A 238 6.40 7.87 18.34
CA TYR A 238 6.91 6.61 17.79
C TYR A 238 8.38 6.35 18.07
N ALA A 239 9.25 7.35 17.94
CA ALA A 239 10.69 7.20 18.19
C ALA A 239 10.97 6.75 19.63
N ASN A 240 10.10 7.11 20.56
CA ASN A 240 10.18 6.71 21.96
C ASN A 240 9.78 5.24 22.22
N ARG A 241 9.23 4.52 21.22
CA ARG A 241 8.85 3.10 21.35
C ARG A 241 9.15 2.31 20.06
N PRO A 242 10.34 1.70 19.95
CA PRO A 242 10.62 0.73 18.87
C PRO A 242 9.84 -0.59 19.05
N ILE A 243 9.05 -0.71 20.13
CA ILE A 243 8.24 -1.90 20.42
C ILE A 243 6.87 -1.75 19.75
N LYS A 244 6.52 -2.71 18.91
CA LYS A 244 5.21 -2.80 18.25
C LYS A 244 4.36 -3.88 18.90
N TRP A 245 3.05 -3.71 18.87
CA TRP A 245 2.13 -4.76 19.28
C TRP A 245 1.79 -5.65 18.09
N LEU A 246 1.80 -6.94 18.33
CA LEU A 246 1.30 -7.97 17.43
C LEU A 246 0.08 -8.60 18.06
N ASN A 247 -1.08 -8.41 17.46
CA ASN A 247 -2.37 -8.88 17.94
C ASN A 247 -2.94 -9.95 17.01
N SER A 248 -3.45 -11.02 17.62
CA SER A 248 -4.23 -12.05 16.98
C SER A 248 -5.67 -11.98 17.49
N TYR A 249 -6.59 -11.53 16.62
CA TYR A 249 -8.00 -11.39 16.98
C TYR A 249 -8.74 -12.74 17.01
N ASP A 250 -8.23 -13.77 16.34
CA ASP A 250 -8.81 -15.11 16.28
C ASP A 250 -8.01 -16.16 17.10
N GLY A 251 -6.98 -15.72 17.80
CA GLY A 251 -6.17 -16.55 18.70
C GLY A 251 -5.06 -17.37 18.03
N GLN A 252 -4.90 -17.27 16.71
CA GLN A 252 -3.80 -17.89 15.96
C GLN A 252 -2.44 -17.32 16.34
N THR A 253 -1.44 -18.18 16.51
CA THR A 253 -0.09 -17.79 17.00
C THR A 253 1.03 -18.64 16.42
N ASP A 254 0.76 -19.34 15.31
CA ASP A 254 1.77 -20.13 14.63
C ASP A 254 2.76 -19.24 13.85
N SER A 255 3.80 -19.87 13.29
CA SER A 255 4.83 -19.15 12.53
C SER A 255 4.27 -18.50 11.26
N GLU A 256 3.25 -19.09 10.65
CA GLU A 256 2.59 -18.53 9.45
C GLU A 256 1.87 -17.23 9.81
N PHE A 257 1.08 -17.24 10.89
CA PHE A 257 0.45 -16.05 11.43
C PHE A 257 1.47 -14.95 11.71
N ILE A 258 2.57 -15.26 12.41
CA ILE A 258 3.60 -14.26 12.76
C ILE A 258 4.21 -13.66 11.49
N MET A 259 4.57 -14.49 10.50
CA MET A 259 5.15 -14.02 9.24
C MET A 259 4.17 -13.18 8.42
N GLU A 260 2.90 -13.57 8.34
CA GLU A 260 1.91 -12.84 7.56
C GLU A 260 1.40 -11.59 8.26
N ALA A 261 1.04 -11.66 9.55
CA ALA A 261 0.52 -10.52 10.31
C ALA A 261 1.52 -9.35 10.42
N THR A 262 2.82 -9.63 10.32
CA THR A 262 3.88 -8.62 10.41
C THR A 262 4.22 -7.93 9.08
N ARG A 263 3.65 -8.36 7.95
CA ARG A 263 4.01 -7.82 6.61
C ARG A 263 3.80 -6.32 6.43
N LEU A 264 2.82 -5.73 7.11
CA LEU A 264 2.52 -4.29 7.04
C LEU A 264 3.02 -3.53 8.28
N MET A 265 3.84 -4.18 9.11
CA MET A 265 4.49 -3.55 10.25
C MET A 265 5.81 -2.94 9.81
N GLN A 266 6.00 -1.67 10.17
CA GLN A 266 7.21 -0.90 9.88
C GLN A 266 7.64 -0.15 11.14
N CYS A 267 8.96 -0.02 11.32
CA CYS A 267 9.53 0.65 12.47
C CYS A 267 10.33 1.87 12.03
N PRO A 268 10.07 3.08 12.56
CA PRO A 268 10.99 4.19 12.40
C PRO A 268 12.30 3.91 13.12
N ASN A 269 13.38 4.53 12.65
CA ASN A 269 14.63 4.57 13.38
C ASN A 269 14.43 5.37 14.68
N PRO A 270 14.85 4.84 15.84
CA PRO A 270 14.79 5.59 17.10
C PRO A 270 15.67 6.84 17.09
N ASP A 271 16.64 6.95 16.17
CA ASP A 271 17.45 8.16 16.01
C ASP A 271 16.64 9.32 15.41
N VAL A 272 16.24 10.23 16.30
CA VAL A 272 15.43 11.43 16.01
C VAL A 272 16.13 12.38 15.04
N ALA A 273 17.46 12.28 14.86
CA ALA A 273 18.19 13.17 13.98
C ALA A 273 17.98 12.89 12.49
N SER A 274 17.57 11.68 12.11
CA SER A 274 17.52 11.26 10.71
C SER A 274 16.12 10.92 10.18
N TYR A 275 15.12 10.72 11.04
CA TYR A 275 13.74 10.31 10.69
C TYR A 275 13.65 9.23 9.60
N LYS A 276 14.66 8.36 9.51
CA LYS A 276 14.71 7.27 8.54
C LYS A 276 13.82 6.13 8.99
N LEU A 277 13.34 5.36 8.04
CA LEU A 277 12.72 4.08 8.36
C LEU A 277 13.81 3.06 8.75
N PHE A 278 13.62 2.35 9.87
CA PHE A 278 14.57 1.32 10.32
C PHE A 278 14.36 0.01 9.56
N ASN A 279 13.10 -0.38 9.36
CA ASN A 279 12.75 -1.56 8.57
C ASN A 279 11.34 -1.45 7.98
N ALA A 280 11.14 -2.18 6.89
CA ALA A 280 9.87 -2.37 6.21
C ALA A 280 9.89 -3.64 5.36
N ASN A 281 8.72 -4.03 4.89
CA ASN A 281 8.51 -5.14 3.97
C ASN A 281 8.37 -4.64 2.52
N THR A 282 7.79 -5.45 1.63
CA THR A 282 7.54 -5.10 0.22
C THR A 282 6.57 -3.94 0.02
N GLU A 283 5.77 -3.59 1.03
CA GLU A 283 4.84 -2.46 1.01
C GLU A 283 5.08 -1.53 2.22
N LEU A 284 4.90 -0.22 1.99
CA LEU A 284 4.90 0.82 3.03
C LEU A 284 3.50 1.40 3.16
N VAL A 285 2.95 1.41 4.38
CA VAL A 285 1.64 2.03 4.64
C VAL A 285 1.86 3.48 5.05
N GLU A 286 1.50 4.44 4.18
CA GLU A 286 1.66 5.86 4.50
C GLU A 286 0.58 6.33 5.50
N SER A 287 -0.66 6.04 5.16
CA SER A 287 -1.83 6.44 5.94
C SER A 287 -3.00 5.54 5.62
N PHE A 288 -4.05 5.63 6.43
CA PHE A 288 -5.35 5.04 6.13
C PHE A 288 -6.46 6.06 6.34
N ARG A 289 -7.59 5.81 5.67
CA ARG A 289 -8.80 6.62 5.74
C ARG A 289 -9.99 5.68 5.91
N TYR A 290 -10.98 6.10 6.69
CA TYR A 290 -12.31 5.49 6.62
C TYR A 290 -13.26 6.40 5.86
N TYR A 291 -14.25 5.79 5.25
CA TYR A 291 -15.30 6.47 4.50
C TYR A 291 -16.64 6.12 5.12
N ARG A 292 -17.50 7.12 5.27
CA ARG A 292 -18.84 6.92 5.82
C ARG A 292 -19.85 7.79 5.10
N ILE A 293 -21.08 7.32 5.00
CA ILE A 293 -22.20 8.12 4.53
C ILE A 293 -22.78 8.89 5.73
N VAL A 294 -22.82 10.22 5.62
CA VAL A 294 -23.54 11.09 6.55
C VAL A 294 -24.77 11.67 5.87
N SER A 295 -25.82 11.95 6.63
CA SER A 295 -27.01 12.63 6.13
C SER A 295 -26.88 14.12 6.40
N ASN A 296 -26.65 14.92 5.35
CA ASN A 296 -26.63 16.38 5.43
C ASN A 296 -27.92 16.93 4.80
N ASN A 297 -28.82 17.50 5.61
CA ASN A 297 -30.15 17.95 5.17
C ASN A 297 -30.98 16.89 4.42
N GLY A 298 -30.82 15.61 4.79
CA GLY A 298 -31.52 14.49 4.17
C GLY A 298 -30.89 13.98 2.86
N VAL A 299 -29.78 14.57 2.42
CA VAL A 299 -29.00 14.07 1.27
C VAL A 299 -27.84 13.22 1.82
N PRO A 300 -27.72 11.94 1.40
CA PRO A 300 -26.58 11.12 1.77
C PRO A 300 -25.32 11.63 1.06
N GLU A 301 -24.29 11.96 1.83
CA GLU A 301 -23.01 12.45 1.36
C GLU A 301 -21.90 11.52 1.87
N LEU A 302 -20.96 11.16 0.98
CA LEU A 302 -19.78 10.40 1.37
C LEU A 302 -18.75 11.33 2.00
N VAL A 303 -18.42 11.08 3.26
CA VAL A 303 -17.37 11.82 3.97
C VAL A 303 -16.20 10.88 4.23
N ALA A 304 -15.01 11.35 3.82
CA ALA A 304 -13.75 10.69 4.10
C ALA A 304 -13.13 11.30 5.36
N SER A 305 -12.49 10.47 6.18
CA SER A 305 -11.64 10.97 7.26
C SER A 305 -10.42 11.71 6.67
N ALA A 306 -9.82 12.57 7.50
CA ALA A 306 -8.44 12.99 7.25
C ALA A 306 -7.53 11.75 7.19
N PRO A 307 -6.43 11.77 6.41
CA PRO A 307 -5.52 10.63 6.36
C PRO A 307 -4.77 10.46 7.69
N MET A 308 -4.84 9.24 8.24
CA MET A 308 -4.43 8.92 9.61
C MET A 308 -3.21 8.00 9.66
N THR A 309 -2.45 8.09 10.74
CA THR A 309 -1.33 7.19 11.07
C THR A 309 -1.72 6.25 12.21
N SER A 310 -0.96 5.19 12.47
CA SER A 310 -1.26 4.28 13.61
C SER A 310 -0.97 4.91 14.99
N VAL A 311 -0.65 6.20 15.04
CA VAL A 311 -0.56 7.02 16.25
C VAL A 311 -1.45 8.23 16.10
N TYR A 312 -2.25 8.49 17.12
CA TYR A 312 -3.05 9.68 17.27
C TYR A 312 -2.62 10.45 18.52
N VAL A 313 -2.30 11.73 18.35
CA VAL A 313 -1.79 12.59 19.42
C VAL A 313 -2.80 13.69 19.70
N LEU A 314 -3.32 13.72 20.93
CA LEU A 314 -4.12 14.80 21.47
C LEU A 314 -3.18 15.81 22.14
N THR A 315 -3.34 17.10 21.86
CA THR A 315 -2.48 18.12 22.45
C THR A 315 -3.17 18.80 23.63
N VAL A 316 -2.47 18.83 24.78
CA VAL A 316 -2.90 19.53 25.99
C VAL A 316 -2.13 20.84 26.08
N GLN A 317 -2.84 21.96 26.21
CA GLN A 317 -2.25 23.27 26.46
C GLN A 317 -2.82 23.87 27.76
N ALA A 318 -1.94 24.22 28.71
CA ALA A 318 -2.32 24.78 30.01
C ALA A 318 -3.34 23.91 30.78
N GLY A 319 -3.19 22.58 30.71
CA GLY A 319 -4.10 21.62 31.36
C GLY A 319 -5.42 21.40 30.65
N ASN A 320 -5.66 22.04 29.50
CA ASN A 320 -6.88 21.86 28.70
C ASN A 320 -6.56 21.20 27.36
N VAL A 321 -7.39 20.24 26.94
CA VAL A 321 -7.40 19.73 25.56
C VAL A 321 -8.39 20.59 24.76
N ALA A 322 -8.03 20.97 23.54
CA ALA A 322 -8.97 21.68 22.67
C ALA A 322 -10.23 20.83 22.42
N ALA A 323 -11.42 21.42 22.50
CA ALA A 323 -12.67 20.67 22.29
C ALA A 323 -12.76 20.00 20.91
N MET A 324 -12.11 20.59 19.89
CA MET A 324 -11.99 20.02 18.56
C MET A 324 -11.21 18.69 18.55
N ASP A 325 -10.12 18.59 19.32
CA ASP A 325 -9.28 17.39 19.39
C ASP A 325 -10.04 16.22 20.03
N VAL A 326 -10.82 16.49 21.08
CA VAL A 326 -11.67 15.47 21.72
C VAL A 326 -12.75 14.96 20.77
N THR A 327 -13.39 15.87 20.03
CA THR A 327 -14.44 15.49 19.07
C THR A 327 -13.88 14.61 17.95
N ALA A 328 -12.71 14.97 17.40
CA ALA A 328 -12.03 14.18 16.38
C ALA A 328 -11.58 12.81 16.89
N ALA A 329 -11.11 12.71 18.15
CA ALA A 329 -10.76 11.44 18.75
C ALA A 329 -11.99 10.52 18.96
N ILE A 330 -13.11 11.07 19.43
CA ILE A 330 -14.35 10.28 19.57
C ILE A 330 -14.83 9.80 18.20
N GLU A 331 -14.79 10.67 17.19
CA GLU A 331 -15.15 10.30 15.83
C GLU A 331 -14.23 9.18 15.29
N LEU A 332 -12.93 9.28 15.52
CA LEU A 332 -11.97 8.23 15.17
C LEU A 332 -12.34 6.90 15.81
N LEU A 333 -12.50 6.86 17.14
CA LEU A 333 -12.77 5.63 17.88
C LEU A 333 -14.11 4.99 17.50
N THR A 334 -15.15 5.81 17.30
CA THR A 334 -16.48 5.32 16.94
C THR A 334 -16.54 4.76 15.53
N ASN A 335 -15.86 5.36 14.55
CA ASN A 335 -15.83 4.83 13.19
C ASN A 335 -14.88 3.63 13.08
N LEU A 336 -13.72 3.66 13.74
CA LEU A 336 -12.76 2.56 13.69
C LEU A 336 -13.31 1.28 14.32
N SER A 337 -14.09 1.40 15.40
CA SER A 337 -14.76 0.26 16.05
C SER A 337 -15.85 -0.42 15.21
N GLN A 338 -16.26 0.17 14.07
CA GLN A 338 -17.16 -0.50 13.13
C GLN A 338 -16.45 -1.58 12.32
N PHE A 339 -15.12 -1.50 12.20
CA PHE A 339 -14.31 -2.51 11.55
C PHE A 339 -13.92 -3.58 12.56
N LYS A 340 -14.36 -4.81 12.33
CA LYS A 340 -14.09 -5.94 13.24
C LYS A 340 -12.59 -6.20 13.39
N ASN A 341 -11.89 -6.21 12.25
CA ASN A 341 -10.45 -6.46 12.16
C ASN A 341 -9.72 -5.25 11.55
N GLY A 342 -10.18 -4.05 11.91
CA GLY A 342 -9.62 -2.81 11.41
C GLY A 342 -8.22 -2.51 11.96
N PRO A 343 -7.54 -1.50 11.38
CA PRO A 343 -6.27 -1.04 11.91
C PRO A 343 -6.40 -0.59 13.36
N THR A 344 -5.37 -0.84 14.15
CA THR A 344 -5.30 -0.32 15.51
C THR A 344 -4.56 1.01 15.56
N VAL A 345 -4.94 1.89 16.50
CA VAL A 345 -4.32 3.21 16.68
C VAL A 345 -3.84 3.39 18.12
N GLU A 346 -2.60 3.78 18.30
CA GLU A 346 -2.07 4.15 19.61
C GLU A 346 -2.44 5.59 19.96
N LEU A 347 -2.91 5.79 21.19
CA LEU A 347 -3.35 7.09 21.68
C LEU A 347 -2.29 7.69 22.61
N TYR A 348 -1.91 8.92 22.33
CA TYR A 348 -0.99 9.70 23.16
C TYR A 348 -1.60 11.05 23.52
N LEU A 349 -1.35 11.53 24.73
CA LEU A 349 -1.46 12.95 25.06
C LEU A 349 -0.07 13.58 24.99
N ARG A 350 0.01 14.74 24.35
CA ARG A 350 1.20 15.59 24.32
C ARG A 350 0.97 16.80 25.22
N ASP A 351 1.86 17.02 26.17
CA ASP A 351 1.93 18.29 26.89
C ASP A 351 2.64 19.32 26.00
N PHE A 352 1.96 20.41 25.64
CA PHE A 352 2.54 21.44 24.77
C PHE A 352 3.72 22.17 25.41
N ALA A 353 3.72 22.34 26.74
CA ALA A 353 4.73 23.12 27.44
C ALA A 353 6.05 22.35 27.58
N THR A 354 5.99 21.05 27.90
CA THR A 354 7.20 20.22 28.07
C THR A 354 7.56 19.44 26.81
N ASN A 355 6.62 19.30 25.87
CA ASN A 355 6.71 18.42 24.72
C ASN A 355 6.84 16.93 25.09
N ASP A 356 6.40 16.57 26.30
CA ASP A 356 6.33 15.18 26.75
C ASP A 356 5.11 14.47 26.17
N TYR A 357 5.26 13.17 25.95
CA TYR A 357 4.22 12.29 25.43
C TYR A 357 3.86 11.25 26.49
N THR A 358 2.58 11.20 26.85
CA THR A 358 2.03 10.17 27.73
C THR A 358 1.19 9.21 26.91
N TYR A 359 1.49 7.92 27.00
CA TYR A 359 0.74 6.85 26.31
C TYR A 359 -0.53 6.50 27.09
N TYR A 360 -1.68 6.46 26.40
CA TYR A 360 -2.99 6.18 27.01
C TYR A 360 -3.57 4.82 26.66
N GLY A 361 -3.01 4.14 25.66
CA GLY A 361 -3.48 2.83 25.24
C GLY A 361 -3.56 2.71 23.73
N ARG A 362 -4.23 1.66 23.30
CA ARG A 362 -4.44 1.33 21.89
C ARG A 362 -5.92 1.14 21.64
N ALA A 363 -6.41 1.76 20.58
CA ALA A 363 -7.74 1.59 20.06
C ALA A 363 -7.75 0.48 19.01
N GLY A 364 -8.78 -0.37 19.08
CA GLY A 364 -8.98 -1.54 18.23
C GLY A 364 -9.22 -2.79 19.07
N ASP A 365 -9.66 -3.87 18.41
CA ASP A 365 -9.95 -5.12 19.10
C ASP A 365 -8.64 -5.83 19.48
N LEU A 366 -8.41 -5.98 20.78
CA LEU A 366 -7.26 -6.69 21.33
C LEU A 366 -7.73 -7.98 21.99
N TYR A 367 -7.21 -9.10 21.52
CA TYR A 367 -7.57 -10.41 22.04
C TYR A 367 -6.34 -11.15 22.55
N ARG A 368 -5.53 -11.74 21.66
CA ARG A 368 -4.29 -12.42 22.01
C ARG A 368 -3.12 -11.64 21.42
N TYR A 369 -2.52 -10.78 22.24
CA TYR A 369 -1.44 -9.91 21.80
C TYR A 369 -0.11 -10.20 22.48
N THR A 370 0.97 -9.82 21.80
CA THR A 370 2.33 -9.75 22.32
C THR A 370 2.98 -8.46 21.81
N THR A 371 4.21 -8.22 22.23
CA THR A 371 5.05 -7.14 21.72
C THR A 371 6.24 -7.69 20.97
N ILE A 372 6.63 -7.02 19.89
CA ILE A 372 7.81 -7.30 19.09
C ILE A 372 8.70 -6.05 19.06
N ASP A 373 9.99 -6.21 19.35
CA ASP A 373 10.95 -5.11 19.24
C ASP A 373 11.36 -4.88 17.77
N GLY A 374 11.97 -3.71 17.52
CA GLY A 374 12.35 -3.29 16.17
C GLY A 374 13.35 -4.23 15.49
N ASP A 375 14.26 -4.85 16.23
CA ASP A 375 15.29 -5.75 15.68
C ASP A 375 14.69 -7.10 15.28
N SER A 376 13.84 -7.66 16.14
CA SER A 376 13.05 -8.86 15.85
C SER A 376 12.16 -8.64 14.62
N LEU A 377 11.49 -7.49 14.53
CA LEU A 377 10.68 -7.13 13.37
C LEU A 377 11.55 -6.96 12.11
N ALA A 378 12.74 -6.35 12.22
CA ALA A 378 13.67 -6.24 11.11
C ALA A 378 14.11 -7.63 10.58
N GLY A 379 14.34 -8.58 11.48
CA GLY A 379 14.62 -9.98 11.13
C GLY A 379 13.49 -10.63 10.32
N LEU A 380 12.24 -10.47 10.77
CA LEU A 380 11.05 -10.98 10.06
C LEU A 380 10.87 -10.31 8.70
N ASN A 381 10.97 -8.97 8.65
CA ASN A 381 10.86 -8.21 7.41
C ASN A 381 11.96 -8.60 6.41
N LYS A 382 13.19 -8.83 6.86
CA LYS A 382 14.28 -9.33 6.01
C LYS A 382 14.00 -10.72 5.46
N ALA A 383 13.54 -11.66 6.28
CA ALA A 383 13.20 -13.01 5.84
C ALA A 383 12.03 -12.98 4.82
N ALA A 384 11.03 -12.16 5.07
CA ALA A 384 9.90 -11.93 4.18
C ALA A 384 10.33 -11.36 2.82
N LEU A 385 11.22 -10.36 2.81
CA LEU A 385 11.80 -9.79 1.58
C LEU A 385 12.63 -10.83 0.82
N GLN A 386 13.48 -11.59 1.51
CA GLN A 386 14.26 -12.67 0.90
C GLN A 386 13.37 -13.73 0.26
N SER A 387 12.23 -14.06 0.88
CA SER A 387 11.25 -14.97 0.29
C SER A 387 10.51 -14.35 -0.89
N ALA A 388 10.26 -13.04 -0.89
CA ALA A 388 9.51 -12.36 -1.95
C ALA A 388 10.32 -12.19 -3.24
N PHE A 389 11.62 -11.91 -3.11
CA PHE A 389 12.58 -11.75 -4.21
C PHE A 389 13.38 -13.03 -4.50
N GLY A 390 13.26 -14.05 -3.65
CA GLY A 390 13.94 -15.33 -3.81
C GLY A 390 13.47 -16.09 -5.05
N VAL A 391 14.43 -16.72 -5.75
CA VAL A 391 14.16 -17.49 -6.98
C VAL A 391 14.26 -18.98 -6.68
N ASN A 392 13.12 -19.64 -6.44
CA ASN A 392 13.07 -21.07 -6.12
C ASN A 392 13.38 -22.00 -7.32
N GLN A 393 13.46 -21.44 -8.53
CA GLN A 393 13.73 -22.17 -9.78
C GLN A 393 15.21 -22.25 -10.16
N LEU A 394 16.11 -21.63 -9.38
CA LEU A 394 17.56 -21.78 -9.55
C LEU A 394 18.01 -23.09 -8.86
N GLY A 395 17.88 -24.20 -9.59
CA GLY A 395 18.29 -25.53 -9.16
C GLY A 395 18.90 -26.33 -10.30
#